data_AF-A0AAD0PW56-F1
#
_entry.id   AF-A0AAD0PW56-F1
#
_cell.length_a   1.000
_cell.length_b   1.000
_cell.length_c   1.000
_cell.angle_alpha   90.00
_cell.angle_beta   90.00
_cell.angle_gamma   90.00
#
_symmetry.space_group_name_H-M   'P 1'
#
loop_
_entity.id
_entity.type
_entity.pdbx_description
1 polymer ?
#
loop_
_entity_poly.entity_id
_entity_poly.type
_entity_poly.pdbx_seq_one_letter_code
_entity_poly.pdbx_strand_id
1 'polypeptide(L)'
;MTSDSEVYTVTFDQILRYTAMWPFSKLFTRSKVAANANVTTSPFQAIISTALTERGQQEDDMRLDPDFRQPNYVVRMCKALHEQLQVMGQTSVSLASVVMLERTACGHSDYAHKLDLRLNQMVHRGAQ
;
A
#
# COMPACT_ATOMS: atom_id res chain seq x y z
N MET A 1 -33.44 -14.07 -20.89
CA MET A 1 -33.02 -15.23 -20.10
C MET A 1 -32.13 -16.04 -21.02
N THR A 2 -30.82 -16.17 -20.88
CA THR A 2 -29.87 -16.02 -19.76
C THR A 2 -28.50 -15.78 -20.42
N SER A 3 -27.75 -14.78 -19.98
CA SER A 3 -26.38 -14.54 -20.47
C SER A 3 -25.40 -15.34 -19.61
N ASP A 4 -24.70 -16.24 -20.27
CA ASP A 4 -23.54 -16.98 -19.76
C ASP A 4 -22.51 -16.03 -19.15
N SER A 5 -22.13 -16.31 -17.91
CA SER A 5 -21.09 -15.60 -17.18
C SER A 5 -19.90 -16.54 -17.05
N GLU A 6 -18.98 -16.48 -18.01
CA GLU A 6 -17.69 -17.18 -17.93
C GLU A 6 -16.88 -16.66 -16.74
N VAL A 7 -16.61 -17.55 -15.80
CA VAL A 7 -15.70 -17.37 -14.68
C VAL A 7 -14.28 -17.45 -15.21
N TYR A 8 -13.60 -16.31 -15.37
CA TYR A 8 -12.17 -16.27 -15.62
C TYR A 8 -11.42 -16.38 -14.28
N THR A 9 -11.06 -17.62 -13.91
CA THR A 9 -10.04 -17.89 -12.89
C THR A 9 -8.69 -17.39 -13.39
N VAL A 10 -8.19 -16.30 -12.81
CA VAL A 10 -6.81 -15.85 -13.03
C VAL A 10 -5.88 -16.71 -12.18
N THR A 11 -5.22 -17.66 -12.83
CA THR A 11 -4.18 -18.51 -12.26
C THR A 11 -2.90 -17.71 -11.97
N PHE A 12 -2.28 -18.03 -10.83
CA PHE A 12 -1.19 -17.33 -10.14
C PHE A 12 0.17 -17.28 -10.89
N ASP A 13 0.22 -17.74 -12.14
CA ASP A 13 1.47 -17.98 -12.89
C ASP A 13 1.94 -16.77 -13.73
N GLN A 14 1.16 -15.69 -13.81
CA GLN A 14 1.50 -14.51 -14.65
C GLN A 14 2.26 -13.37 -13.93
N ILE A 15 2.50 -13.46 -12.63
CA ILE A 15 3.14 -12.36 -11.87
C ILE A 15 4.68 -12.44 -11.90
N LEU A 16 5.27 -13.54 -12.39
CA LEU A 16 6.73 -13.75 -12.39
C LEU A 16 7.43 -13.46 -13.73
N ARG A 17 7.09 -12.34 -14.40
CA ARG A 17 7.83 -11.88 -15.59
C ARG A 17 8.12 -10.37 -15.69
N TYR A 18 7.96 -9.59 -14.62
CA TYR A 18 8.30 -8.17 -14.62
C TYR A 18 9.36 -7.78 -13.58
N THR A 19 10.35 -8.64 -13.40
CA THR A 19 11.63 -8.27 -12.78
C THR A 19 12.63 -7.93 -13.86
N ALA A 20 12.55 -6.72 -14.40
CA ALA A 20 13.69 -6.11 -15.08
C ALA A 20 13.60 -4.59 -14.99
N MET A 21 14.57 -4.01 -14.25
CA MET A 21 15.19 -2.73 -14.58
C MET A 21 14.36 -1.49 -14.27
N TRP A 22 14.41 -1.05 -13.02
CA TRP A 22 14.17 0.36 -12.69
C TRP A 22 15.41 1.18 -13.07
N PRO A 23 15.28 2.07 -14.08
CA PRO A 23 15.85 3.40 -13.87
C PRO A 23 15.00 4.52 -14.50
N PHE A 24 15.02 5.69 -13.85
CA PHE A 24 14.64 7.03 -14.34
C PHE A 24 13.18 7.31 -14.75
N SER A 25 12.54 8.12 -13.90
CA SER A 25 11.94 9.42 -14.23
C SER A 25 11.26 9.61 -15.59
N LYS A 26 9.98 10.01 -15.50
CA LYS A 26 9.09 10.62 -16.50
C LYS A 26 8.39 9.62 -17.43
N LEU A 27 7.11 9.38 -17.18
CA LEU A 27 6.07 9.78 -18.13
C LEU A 27 4.69 9.79 -17.45
N PHE A 28 4.12 10.98 -17.42
CA PHE A 28 2.73 11.23 -17.04
C PHE A 28 1.85 10.73 -18.19
N THR A 29 1.13 9.62 -17.99
CA THR A 29 -0.02 9.29 -18.84
C THR A 29 -1.24 9.11 -17.95
N ARG A 30 -2.00 10.19 -17.82
CA ARG A 30 -3.34 10.21 -17.21
C ARG A 30 -4.26 9.33 -18.04
N SER A 31 -4.32 8.04 -17.72
CA SER A 31 -5.27 7.10 -18.31
C SER A 31 -6.59 7.19 -17.55
N LYS A 32 -7.62 7.74 -18.19
CA LYS A 32 -9.00 7.79 -17.69
C LYS A 32 -9.60 6.39 -17.84
N VAL A 33 -9.35 5.52 -16.87
CA VAL A 33 -9.95 4.18 -16.82
C VAL A 33 -11.39 4.33 -16.30
N ALA A 34 -12.34 3.81 -17.07
CA ALA A 34 -13.76 3.83 -16.77
C ALA A 34 -14.05 3.07 -15.47
N ALA A 35 -14.70 3.75 -14.54
CA ALA A 35 -15.18 3.21 -13.28
C ALA A 35 -16.34 2.26 -13.53
N ASN A 36 -16.09 0.95 -13.45
CA ASN A 36 -17.12 -0.08 -13.40
C ASN A 36 -16.87 -0.99 -12.18
N ALA A 37 -17.86 -1.00 -11.28
CA ALA A 37 -18.18 -2.00 -10.25
C ALA A 37 -17.18 -2.25 -9.09
N ASN A 38 -17.29 -1.38 -8.06
CA ASN A 38 -17.67 -1.76 -6.69
C ASN A 38 -16.91 -2.87 -5.93
N VAL A 39 -15.58 -2.89 -6.03
CA VAL A 39 -14.73 -3.17 -4.87
C VAL A 39 -13.71 -2.03 -4.80
N THR A 40 -14.05 -0.97 -4.06
CA THR A 40 -13.10 0.10 -3.73
C THR A 40 -12.11 -0.44 -2.70
N THR A 41 -11.26 -1.40 -3.11
CA THR A 41 -10.10 -1.79 -2.31
C THR A 41 -9.25 -0.54 -2.19
N SER A 42 -9.12 -0.04 -0.96
CA SER A 42 -8.31 1.13 -0.69
C SER A 42 -6.89 0.90 -1.22
N PRO A 43 -6.26 1.89 -1.89
CA PRO A 43 -4.90 1.72 -2.43
C PRO A 43 -3.88 1.35 -1.33
N PHE A 44 -4.14 1.73 -0.08
CA PHE A 44 -3.29 1.38 1.05
C PHE A 44 -3.46 -0.08 1.49
N GLN A 45 -4.65 -0.66 1.33
CA GLN A 45 -4.93 -2.04 1.73
C GLN A 45 -4.07 -3.05 0.95
N ALA A 46 -3.83 -2.79 -0.33
CA ALA A 46 -2.93 -3.60 -1.15
C ALA A 46 -1.50 -3.57 -0.62
N ILE A 47 -0.97 -2.37 -0.31
CA ILE A 47 0.38 -2.18 0.23
C ILE A 47 0.53 -2.88 1.58
N ILE A 48 -0.44 -2.70 2.48
CA ILE A 48 -0.42 -3.32 3.81
C ILE A 48 -0.46 -4.85 3.69
N SER A 49 -1.33 -5.39 2.83
CA SER A 49 -1.47 -6.84 2.65
C SER A 49 -0.21 -7.47 2.07
N THR A 50 0.41 -6.83 1.07
CA THR A 50 1.69 -7.26 0.50
C THR A 50 2.78 -7.27 1.55
N ALA A 51 2.97 -6.17 2.28
CA ALA A 51 4.01 -6.07 3.32
C ALA A 51 3.82 -7.10 4.45
N LEU A 52 2.58 -7.40 4.83
CA LEU A 52 2.29 -8.43 5.84
C LEU A 52 2.53 -9.85 5.33
N THR A 53 2.32 -10.09 4.03
CA THR A 53 2.56 -11.38 3.37
C THR A 53 4.05 -11.63 3.17
N GLU A 54 4.80 -10.60 2.79
CA GLU A 54 6.25 -10.65 2.58
C GLU A 54 7.06 -10.55 3.88
N ARG A 55 6.40 -10.34 5.03
CA ARG A 55 7.08 -10.23 6.33
C ARG A 55 7.91 -11.47 6.64
N GLY A 56 9.21 -11.25 6.86
CA GLY A 56 10.17 -12.29 7.21
C GLY A 56 10.80 -12.97 6.00
N GLN A 57 10.50 -12.52 4.78
CA GLN A 57 11.14 -13.00 3.55
C GLN A 57 12.51 -12.37 3.35
N GLN A 58 12.76 -11.17 3.90
CA GLN A 58 14.08 -10.52 3.87
C GLN A 58 14.82 -10.76 5.18
N GLU A 59 16.13 -11.01 5.10
CA GLU A 59 17.00 -11.30 6.26
C GLU A 59 16.96 -10.19 7.32
N ASP A 60 16.77 -8.94 6.89
CA ASP A 60 16.75 -7.77 7.76
C ASP A 60 15.35 -7.38 8.24
N ASP A 61 14.27 -8.06 7.83
CA ASP A 61 12.88 -7.65 8.10
C ASP A 61 12.62 -7.40 9.59
N MET A 62 13.12 -8.31 10.43
CA MET A 62 12.91 -8.27 11.88
C MET A 62 13.96 -7.43 12.61
N ARG A 63 14.99 -6.94 11.92
CA ARG A 63 15.97 -6.01 12.50
C ARG A 63 15.30 -4.66 12.67
N LEU A 64 15.66 -3.98 13.76
CA LEU A 64 15.14 -2.65 14.03
C LEU A 64 15.90 -1.61 13.21
N ASP A 65 15.14 -0.74 12.56
CA ASP A 65 15.63 0.45 11.91
C ASP A 65 16.25 1.41 12.96
N PRO A 66 17.44 1.99 12.70
CA PRO A 66 18.13 2.84 13.66
C PRO A 66 17.41 4.15 13.96
N ASP A 67 16.64 4.69 13.01
CA ASP A 67 15.98 5.99 13.11
C ASP A 67 14.60 5.86 13.77
N PHE A 68 13.82 4.87 13.33
CA PHE A 68 12.44 4.70 13.77
C PHE A 68 12.27 3.67 14.88
N ARG A 69 13.29 2.86 15.19
CA ARG A 69 13.21 1.74 16.17
C ARG A 69 11.98 0.86 15.92
N GLN A 70 11.71 0.56 14.66
CA GLN A 70 10.66 -0.33 14.19
C GLN A 70 11.29 -1.43 13.33
N PRO A 71 10.67 -2.61 13.20
CA PRO A 71 11.15 -3.61 12.25
C PRO A 71 11.28 -3.03 10.84
N ASN A 72 12.34 -3.39 10.12
CA ASN A 72 12.60 -2.85 8.78
C ASN A 72 11.44 -3.10 7.80
N TYR A 73 10.73 -4.23 7.93
CA TYR A 73 9.53 -4.48 7.10
C TYR A 73 8.43 -3.43 7.33
N VAL A 74 8.26 -2.97 8.58
CA VAL A 74 7.31 -1.89 8.93
C VAL A 74 7.75 -0.58 8.33
N VAL A 75 9.05 -0.26 8.40
CA VAL A 75 9.59 0.97 7.82
C VAL A 75 9.46 0.98 6.30
N ARG A 76 9.74 -0.14 5.63
CA ARG A 76 9.52 -0.30 4.18
C ARG A 76 8.05 -0.13 3.80
N MET A 77 7.14 -0.75 4.55
CA MET A 77 5.70 -0.58 4.36
C MET A 77 5.30 0.90 4.54
N CYS A 78 5.77 1.57 5.60
CA CYS A 78 5.48 2.98 5.84
C CYS A 78 6.02 3.90 4.74
N LYS A 79 7.19 3.58 4.16
CA LYS A 79 7.75 4.30 3.00
C LYS A 79 6.84 4.15 1.78
N ALA A 80 6.40 2.94 1.45
CA ALA A 80 5.47 2.71 0.34
C ALA A 80 4.11 3.42 0.54
N LEU A 81 3.58 3.40 1.77
CA LEU A 81 2.36 4.15 2.12
C LEU A 81 2.55 5.66 1.99
N HIS A 82 3.71 6.18 2.40
CA HIS A 82 4.05 7.59 2.28
C HIS A 82 4.16 8.03 0.81
N GLU A 83 4.81 7.24 -0.03
CA GLU A 83 4.88 7.48 -1.48
C GLU A 83 3.47 7.49 -2.10
N GLN A 84 2.60 6.57 -1.71
CA GLN A 84 1.22 6.54 -2.18
C GLN A 84 0.44 7.80 -1.75
N LEU A 85 0.65 8.29 -0.52
CA LEU A 85 0.06 9.55 -0.05
C LEU A 85 0.56 10.75 -0.87
N GLN A 86 1.85 10.79 -1.21
CA GLN A 86 2.41 11.83 -2.07
C GLN A 86 1.79 11.82 -3.48
N VAL A 87 1.59 10.64 -4.07
CA VAL A 87 0.90 10.48 -5.36
C VAL A 87 -0.54 11.00 -5.30
N MET A 88 -1.21 10.87 -4.16
CA MET A 88 -2.54 11.42 -3.90
C MET A 88 -2.56 12.92 -3.57
N GLY A 89 -1.40 13.60 -3.65
CA GLY A 89 -1.27 15.04 -3.41
C GLY A 89 -1.01 15.44 -1.97
N GLN A 90 -0.80 14.48 -1.05
CA GLN A 90 -0.56 14.74 0.37
C GLN A 90 0.93 14.97 0.65
N THR A 91 1.48 16.06 0.12
CA THR A 91 2.92 16.39 0.21
C THR A 91 3.36 16.90 1.59
N SER A 92 2.42 17.35 2.43
CA SER A 92 2.68 17.84 3.79
C SER A 92 2.87 16.72 4.82
N VAL A 93 2.47 15.49 4.48
CA VAL A 93 2.62 14.33 5.38
C VAL A 93 4.07 13.88 5.35
N SER A 94 4.68 13.74 6.52
CA SER A 94 6.03 13.19 6.67
C SER A 94 6.01 11.68 6.87
N LEU A 95 7.10 10.99 6.49
CA LEU A 95 7.27 9.56 6.78
C LEU A 95 7.14 9.26 8.28
N ALA A 96 7.69 10.14 9.13
CA ALA A 96 7.58 10.01 10.59
C ALA A 96 6.12 10.04 11.06
N SER A 97 5.26 10.85 10.43
CA SER A 97 3.82 10.89 10.71
C SER A 97 3.14 9.56 10.37
N VAL A 98 3.53 8.93 9.26
CA VAL A 98 3.00 7.62 8.84
C VAL A 98 3.47 6.51 9.79
N VAL A 99 4.74 6.50 10.19
CA VAL A 99 5.29 5.55 11.17
C VAL A 99 4.60 5.72 12.54
N MET A 100 4.36 6.96 12.96
CA MET A 100 3.60 7.22 14.20
C MET A 100 2.16 6.71 14.11
N LEU A 101 1.52 6.83 12.94
CA LEU A 101 0.18 6.30 12.71
C LEU A 101 0.16 4.76 12.82
N GLU A 102 1.14 4.09 12.23
CA GLU A 102 1.30 2.64 12.30
C GLU A 102 1.39 2.17 13.76
N ARG A 103 2.21 2.84 14.58
CA ARG A 103 2.35 2.52 16.01
C ARG A 103 1.04 2.56 16.78
N THR A 104 0.13 3.48 16.42
CA THR A 104 -1.19 3.57 17.08
C THR A 104 -2.15 2.46 16.65
N ALA A 105 -1.88 1.76 15.55
CA ALA A 105 -2.67 0.62 15.08
C ALA A 105 -2.08 -0.71 15.56
N CYS A 106 -0.78 -0.73 15.85
CA CYS A 106 -0.04 -1.91 16.28
C CYS A 106 -0.69 -2.59 17.49
N GLY A 107 -0.73 -3.94 17.48
CA GLY A 107 -1.29 -4.75 18.57
C GLY A 107 -2.80 -5.03 18.49
N HIS A 108 -3.51 -4.50 17.50
CA HIS A 108 -4.91 -4.81 17.27
C HIS A 108 -5.12 -5.96 16.27
N SER A 109 -6.12 -6.82 16.48
CA SER A 109 -6.48 -7.92 15.56
C SER A 109 -6.94 -7.42 14.19
N ASP A 110 -7.51 -6.21 14.15
CA ASP A 110 -7.96 -5.48 12.96
C ASP A 110 -6.94 -4.43 12.49
N TYR A 111 -5.66 -4.64 12.80
CA TYR A 111 -4.54 -3.73 12.48
C TYR A 111 -4.60 -3.17 11.04
N ALA A 112 -4.71 -4.05 10.04
CA ALA A 112 -4.68 -3.64 8.63
C ALA A 112 -5.85 -2.71 8.27
N HIS A 113 -7.05 -3.03 8.76
CA HIS A 113 -8.24 -2.23 8.53
C HIS A 113 -8.17 -0.87 9.24
N LYS A 114 -7.71 -0.84 10.49
CA LYS A 114 -7.53 0.41 11.25
C LYS A 114 -6.50 1.34 10.62
N LEU A 115 -5.39 0.78 10.16
CA LEU A 115 -4.34 1.57 9.51
C LEU A 115 -4.85 2.18 8.21
N ASP A 116 -5.53 1.38 7.39
CA ASP A 116 -6.16 1.83 6.16
C ASP A 116 -7.17 2.96 6.38
N LEU A 117 -8.07 2.79 7.36
CA LEU A 117 -9.09 3.79 7.70
C LEU A 117 -8.45 5.11 8.15
N ARG A 118 -7.38 5.05 8.94
CA ARG A 118 -6.67 6.25 9.40
C ARG A 118 -5.90 6.97 8.28
N LEU A 119 -5.31 6.21 7.34
CA LEU A 119 -4.67 6.79 6.16
C LEU A 119 -5.69 7.49 5.26
N ASN A 120 -6.86 6.88 5.07
CA ASN A 120 -7.97 7.52 4.37
C ASN A 120 -8.42 8.80 5.08
N GLN A 121 -8.58 8.79 6.40
CA GLN A 121 -8.90 10.01 7.16
C GLN A 121 -7.84 11.11 6.99
N MET A 122 -6.56 10.74 6.90
CA MET A 122 -5.47 11.69 6.66
C MET A 122 -5.59 12.36 5.29
N VAL A 123 -5.86 11.59 4.24
CA VAL A 123 -6.11 12.11 2.88
C VAL A 123 -7.29 13.09 2.88
N HIS A 124 -8.39 12.75 3.55
CA HIS A 124 -9.58 13.60 3.58
C HIS A 124 -9.35 14.90 4.36
N ARG A 125 -8.51 14.88 5.40
CA ARG A 125 -8.18 16.07 6.20
C ARG A 125 -7.20 17.02 5.52
N GLY A 126 -6.24 16.50 4.74
CA GLY A 126 -5.30 17.33 3.99
C GLY A 126 -5.86 17.88 2.67
N ALA A 127 -7.08 17.48 2.29
CA ALA A 127 -7.80 18.01 1.14
C ALA A 127 -8.73 19.22 1.47
N GLN A 128 -8.75 19.65 2.73
CA GLN A 128 -9.45 20.86 3.21
C GLN A 128 -8.47 22.02 3.36
#